data_AF-A0A7C3LV64-F1
#
_entry.id   AF-A0A7C3LV64-F1
#
_cell.length_a   1.000
_cell.length_b   1.000
_cell.length_c   1.000
_cell.angle_alpha   90.00
_cell.angle_beta   90.00
_cell.angle_gamma   90.00
#
_symmetry.space_group_name_H-M   'P 1'
#
loop_
_entity.id
_entity.type
_entity.pdbx_description
1 polymer ?
#
loop_
_entity_poly.entity_id
_entity_poly.type
_entity_poly.pdbx_seq_one_letter_code
_entity_poly.pdbx_strand_id
1 'polypeptide(L)'
;MVDILGYLRPDGQLGIRNHVAIIYTTHCSLVVAEKLHSLFPEGTQVFGYPGGCALREGPFNKIVALGQHSSYAAALVVGLGCEGTEAYMVAEAIAKSGKPVEAVKINQEGGDLKTIEKGSRILVKLLQHASLAERAKMTPADLIVGQECGGSDATSGLASNPITGVAADLLIEAGGTYMHSEVEELLGCGEALAARAVNEQVAREIKEIIEEAERRCFESGRFSWGYGNILGGLTSIDEKSAGCLSKSGTKPLQGILRKYERPKTKGYYIQIGEPGSGTFHGDPEGVNQFAACGAHLCLFTTGCGSTTGGLIPVIKIIANPKRMQLIEDNADFDATPVMRGEKTIREMGEELYKEILAVAAGKRTKSEIYRHYEA
;
A
#
# COMPACT_ATOMS: atom_id res chain seq x y z
N MET A 1 3.51 -10.33 -24.64
CA MET A 1 2.71 -10.00 -23.45
C MET A 1 3.14 -10.94 -22.35
N VAL A 2 3.28 -10.43 -21.12
CA VAL A 2 3.54 -11.28 -19.95
C VAL A 2 2.20 -11.87 -19.51
N ASP A 3 2.11 -13.19 -19.40
CA ASP A 3 0.90 -13.85 -18.88
C ASP A 3 0.83 -13.64 -17.37
N ILE A 4 -0.25 -13.01 -16.89
CA ILE A 4 -0.49 -12.79 -15.46
C ILE A 4 -1.50 -13.84 -14.97
N LEU A 5 -1.11 -14.61 -13.96
CA LEU A 5 -1.97 -15.61 -13.31
C LEU A 5 -2.21 -15.22 -11.85
N GLY A 6 -3.39 -14.67 -11.60
CA GLY A 6 -3.86 -14.31 -10.26
C GLY A 6 -4.48 -15.48 -9.51
N TYR A 7 -4.97 -15.20 -8.31
CA TYR A 7 -5.74 -16.11 -7.48
C TYR A 7 -7.17 -15.57 -7.34
N LEU A 8 -8.16 -16.32 -7.84
CA LEU A 8 -9.56 -15.93 -7.70
C LEU A 8 -10.00 -16.12 -6.25
N ARG A 9 -10.60 -15.09 -5.67
CA ARG A 9 -11.17 -15.10 -4.32
C ARG A 9 -12.71 -15.27 -4.39
N PRO A 10 -13.35 -15.76 -3.30
CA PRO A 10 -14.80 -16.00 -3.29
C PRO A 10 -15.65 -14.75 -3.57
N ASP A 11 -15.14 -13.56 -3.24
CA ASP A 11 -15.76 -12.26 -3.51
C ASP A 11 -15.46 -11.70 -4.92
N GLY A 12 -14.87 -12.52 -5.80
CA GLY A 12 -14.54 -12.17 -7.18
C GLY A 12 -13.25 -11.37 -7.34
N GLN A 13 -12.53 -11.05 -6.26
CA GLN A 13 -11.22 -10.40 -6.37
C GLN A 13 -10.18 -11.33 -7.01
N LEU A 14 -9.24 -10.74 -7.74
CA LEU A 14 -8.07 -11.45 -8.27
C LEU A 14 -6.84 -10.98 -7.49
N GLY A 15 -6.14 -11.88 -6.81
CA GLY A 15 -4.92 -11.55 -6.07
C GLY A 15 -3.66 -11.91 -6.83
N ILE A 16 -2.59 -11.12 -6.70
CA ILE A 16 -1.27 -11.48 -7.28
C ILE A 16 -0.35 -12.21 -6.28
N ARG A 17 -0.82 -12.38 -5.04
CA ARG A 17 -0.17 -13.13 -3.95
C ARG A 17 -1.19 -14.01 -3.23
N ASN A 18 -0.70 -14.97 -2.45
CA ASN A 18 -1.53 -15.96 -1.77
C ASN A 18 -0.95 -16.28 -0.39
N HIS A 19 -1.41 -15.50 0.58
CA HIS A 19 -0.99 -15.59 1.97
C HIS A 19 -2.18 -15.94 2.88
N VAL A 20 -1.87 -16.30 4.13
CA VAL A 20 -2.81 -16.34 5.24
C VAL A 20 -2.46 -15.18 6.17
N ALA A 21 -3.44 -14.33 6.49
CA ALA A 21 -3.25 -13.22 7.41
C ALA A 21 -3.26 -13.71 8.86
N ILE A 22 -2.34 -13.22 9.68
CA ILE A 22 -2.38 -13.32 11.14
C ILE A 22 -2.62 -11.92 11.67
N ILE A 23 -3.82 -11.67 12.18
CA ILE A 23 -4.28 -10.33 12.51
C ILE A 23 -4.34 -10.17 14.02
N TYR A 24 -3.59 -9.25 14.61
CA TYR A 24 -3.75 -8.91 16.03
C TYR A 24 -4.66 -7.69 16.20
N THR A 25 -5.60 -7.77 17.14
CA THR A 25 -6.58 -6.69 17.37
C THR A 25 -6.13 -5.63 18.36
N THR A 26 -5.07 -5.90 19.13
CA THR A 26 -4.49 -4.96 20.09
C THR A 26 -3.01 -5.30 20.32
N HIS A 27 -2.23 -4.35 20.85
CA HIS A 27 -0.80 -4.59 21.13
C HIS A 27 -0.58 -5.75 22.10
N CYS A 28 -1.50 -6.00 23.04
CA CYS A 28 -1.39 -7.12 23.96
C CYS A 28 -1.51 -8.50 23.29
N SER A 29 -2.08 -8.61 22.09
CA SER A 29 -2.13 -9.87 21.33
C SER A 29 -1.04 -9.98 20.25
N LEU A 30 -0.26 -8.91 20.02
CA LEU A 30 0.83 -8.88 19.04
C LEU A 30 1.86 -9.99 19.27
N VAL A 31 2.30 -10.18 20.53
CA VAL A 31 3.33 -11.19 20.85
C VAL A 31 2.89 -12.59 20.43
N VAL A 32 1.63 -12.95 20.68
CA VAL A 32 1.09 -14.26 20.27
C VAL A 32 1.01 -14.37 18.75
N ALA A 33 0.57 -13.31 18.06
CA ALA A 33 0.54 -13.27 16.61
C ALA A 33 1.94 -13.41 15.96
N GLU A 34 2.95 -12.72 16.48
CA GLU A 34 4.34 -12.82 16.02
C GLU A 34 4.95 -14.21 16.28
N LYS A 35 4.61 -14.83 17.42
CA LYS A 35 5.04 -16.21 17.71
C LYS A 35 4.43 -17.20 16.73
N LEU A 36 3.14 -17.04 16.40
CA LEU A 36 2.49 -17.84 15.37
C LEU A 36 3.13 -17.63 13.99
N HIS A 37 3.40 -16.38 13.59
CA HIS A 37 4.12 -16.09 12.35
C HIS A 37 5.52 -16.73 12.32
N SER A 38 6.25 -16.68 13.43
CA SER A 38 7.59 -17.27 13.55
C SER A 38 7.58 -18.80 13.39
N LEU A 39 6.51 -19.47 13.82
CA LEU A 39 6.33 -20.91 13.64
C LEU A 39 5.91 -21.28 12.21
N PHE A 40 5.21 -20.37 11.52
CA PHE A 40 4.71 -20.56 10.16
C PHE A 40 5.14 -19.42 9.23
N PRO A 41 6.45 -19.18 9.04
CA PRO A 41 6.95 -17.97 8.37
C PRO A 41 6.69 -17.96 6.85
N GLU A 42 6.43 -19.13 6.27
CA GLU A 42 6.12 -19.26 4.84
C GLU A 42 4.61 -19.17 4.62
N GLY A 43 4.20 -18.30 3.70
CA GLY A 43 2.79 -18.14 3.35
C GLY A 43 1.94 -17.38 4.37
N THR A 44 2.52 -16.85 5.45
CA THR A 44 1.81 -15.97 6.39
C THR A 44 2.38 -14.55 6.42
N GLN A 45 1.54 -13.59 6.76
CA GLN A 45 1.93 -12.22 7.09
C GLN A 45 1.19 -11.80 8.37
N VAL A 46 1.86 -11.03 9.22
CA VAL A 46 1.31 -10.51 10.47
C VAL A 46 1.09 -9.01 10.36
N PHE A 47 -0.08 -8.53 10.79
CA PHE A 47 -0.41 -7.10 10.85
C PHE A 47 -1.56 -6.88 11.84
N GLY A 48 -1.84 -5.64 12.21
CA GLY A 48 -2.93 -5.40 13.15
C GLY A 48 -2.99 -4.00 13.70
N TYR A 49 -3.62 -3.88 14.87
CA TYR A 49 -3.80 -2.59 15.53
C TYR A 49 -2.88 -2.46 16.74
N PRO A 50 -1.80 -1.66 16.66
CA PRO A 50 -0.91 -1.48 17.81
C PRO A 50 -1.47 -0.51 18.87
N GLY A 51 -2.63 0.14 18.64
CA GLY A 51 -3.07 1.31 19.41
C GLY A 51 -4.23 1.12 20.41
N GLY A 52 -3.99 0.57 21.59
CA GLY A 52 -4.94 0.72 22.70
C GLY A 52 -6.14 -0.23 22.71
N CYS A 53 -6.97 -0.11 23.76
CA CYS A 53 -8.01 -1.08 24.08
C CYS A 53 -9.41 -0.67 23.61
N ALA A 54 -9.64 0.59 23.24
CA ALA A 54 -10.95 1.07 22.80
C ALA A 54 -11.17 0.80 21.32
N LEU A 55 -12.41 0.47 20.94
CA LEU A 55 -12.80 0.38 19.53
C LEU A 55 -12.66 1.76 18.89
N ARG A 56 -11.95 1.83 17.76
CA ARG A 56 -11.90 3.00 16.89
C ARG A 56 -12.29 2.57 15.49
N GLU A 57 -13.25 3.27 14.90
CA GLU A 57 -13.86 2.89 13.62
C GLU A 57 -12.85 2.87 12.47
N GLY A 58 -12.05 3.92 12.29
CA GLY A 58 -11.04 3.97 11.22
C GLY A 58 -10.03 2.80 11.24
N PRO A 59 -9.34 2.54 12.37
CA PRO A 59 -8.46 1.38 12.47
C PRO A 59 -9.15 0.03 12.26
N PHE A 60 -10.38 -0.12 12.78
CA PHE A 60 -11.19 -1.32 12.56
C PHE A 60 -11.47 -1.52 11.06
N ASN A 61 -11.95 -0.48 10.37
CA ASN A 61 -12.23 -0.51 8.93
C ASN A 61 -10.99 -0.87 8.12
N LYS A 62 -9.83 -0.28 8.45
CA LYS A 62 -8.56 -0.58 7.78
C LYS A 62 -8.17 -2.05 7.91
N ILE A 63 -8.19 -2.61 9.12
CA ILE A 63 -7.77 -4.00 9.35
C ILE A 63 -8.74 -4.99 8.70
N VAL A 64 -10.04 -4.70 8.74
CA VAL A 64 -11.04 -5.50 8.02
C VAL A 64 -10.77 -5.46 6.51
N ALA A 65 -10.54 -4.28 5.94
CA ALA A 65 -10.24 -4.13 4.51
C ALA A 65 -8.95 -4.87 4.11
N LEU A 66 -7.89 -4.79 4.93
CA LEU A 66 -6.65 -5.55 4.75
C LEU A 66 -6.89 -7.06 4.84
N GLY A 67 -7.66 -7.55 5.81
CA GLY A 67 -8.02 -8.97 5.90
C GLY A 67 -8.86 -9.46 4.70
N GLN A 68 -9.66 -8.58 4.11
CA GLN A 68 -10.43 -8.83 2.89
C GLN A 68 -9.58 -8.69 1.61
N HIS A 69 -8.34 -8.20 1.69
CA HIS A 69 -7.48 -7.97 0.53
C HIS A 69 -7.20 -9.23 -0.31
N SER A 70 -7.07 -9.07 -1.63
CA SER A 70 -6.92 -10.18 -2.58
C SER A 70 -5.63 -11.01 -2.38
N SER A 71 -4.62 -10.44 -1.72
CA SER A 71 -3.40 -11.18 -1.32
C SER A 71 -3.68 -12.33 -0.35
N TYR A 72 -4.79 -12.29 0.41
CA TYR A 72 -5.08 -13.28 1.44
C TYR A 72 -6.16 -14.27 1.00
N ALA A 73 -5.86 -15.56 1.16
CA ALA A 73 -6.81 -16.65 0.98
C ALA A 73 -7.67 -16.90 2.23
N ALA A 74 -7.11 -16.63 3.41
CA ALA A 74 -7.73 -16.89 4.69
C ALA A 74 -7.10 -16.00 5.79
N ALA A 75 -7.70 -15.95 6.96
CA ALA A 75 -7.18 -15.18 8.10
C ALA A 75 -7.38 -15.88 9.46
N LEU A 76 -6.44 -15.67 10.37
CA LEU A 76 -6.56 -15.95 11.79
C LEU A 76 -6.50 -14.63 12.56
N VAL A 77 -7.55 -14.31 13.32
CA VAL A 77 -7.61 -13.12 14.17
C VAL A 77 -7.26 -13.50 15.62
N VAL A 78 -6.33 -12.77 16.23
CA VAL A 78 -5.82 -13.01 17.58
C VAL A 78 -6.13 -11.79 18.45
N GLY A 79 -7.03 -11.98 19.43
CA GLY A 79 -7.34 -10.98 20.44
C GLY A 79 -6.80 -11.32 21.81
N LEU A 80 -6.66 -10.31 22.68
CA LEU A 80 -6.43 -10.56 24.10
C LEU A 80 -7.75 -11.01 24.73
N GLY A 81 -8.83 -10.29 24.40
CA GLY A 81 -10.21 -10.56 24.79
C GLY A 81 -10.83 -9.57 25.77
N CYS A 82 -10.20 -8.42 25.98
CA CYS A 82 -10.77 -7.30 26.76
C CYS A 82 -10.82 -5.97 25.99
N GLU A 83 -10.27 -5.94 24.77
CA GLU A 83 -10.32 -4.82 23.85
C GLU A 83 -11.70 -4.68 23.18
N GLY A 84 -12.06 -3.44 22.81
CA GLY A 84 -13.28 -3.11 22.06
C GLY A 84 -13.20 -3.51 20.59
N THR A 85 -12.00 -3.54 19.99
CA THR A 85 -11.74 -4.14 18.68
C THR A 85 -11.75 -5.66 18.83
N GLU A 86 -12.93 -6.22 19.04
CA GLU A 86 -13.09 -7.61 19.46
C GLU A 86 -12.72 -8.59 18.32
N ALA A 87 -11.94 -9.64 18.62
CA ALA A 87 -11.41 -10.57 17.62
C ALA A 87 -12.47 -11.30 16.79
N TYR A 88 -13.56 -11.77 17.40
CA TYR A 88 -14.64 -12.41 16.64
C TYR A 88 -15.40 -11.39 15.78
N MET A 89 -15.58 -10.15 16.23
CA MET A 89 -16.16 -9.07 15.42
C MET A 89 -15.32 -8.78 14.16
N VAL A 90 -13.99 -8.69 14.30
CA VAL A 90 -13.09 -8.51 13.14
C VAL A 90 -13.16 -9.73 12.21
N ALA A 91 -13.15 -10.94 12.77
CA ALA A 91 -13.25 -12.17 11.99
C ALA A 91 -14.55 -12.27 11.20
N GLU A 92 -15.69 -11.97 11.83
CA GLU A 92 -17.01 -11.96 11.19
C GLU A 92 -17.06 -10.93 10.05
N ALA A 93 -16.49 -9.74 10.25
CA ALA A 93 -16.42 -8.72 9.21
C ALA A 93 -15.58 -9.16 8.01
N ILE A 94 -14.43 -9.80 8.23
CA ILE A 94 -13.59 -10.33 7.14
C ILE A 94 -14.29 -11.50 6.43
N ALA A 95 -14.97 -12.38 7.17
CA ALA A 95 -15.67 -13.55 6.64
C ALA A 95 -16.78 -13.20 5.64
N LYS A 96 -17.29 -11.96 5.64
CA LYS A 96 -18.23 -11.46 4.61
C LYS A 96 -17.66 -11.51 3.18
N SER A 97 -16.34 -11.60 3.02
CA SER A 97 -15.68 -11.86 1.72
C SER A 97 -15.79 -13.31 1.25
N GLY A 98 -16.39 -14.20 2.04
CA GLY A 98 -16.50 -15.63 1.77
C GLY A 98 -15.22 -16.44 2.06
N LYS A 99 -14.16 -15.79 2.54
CA LYS A 99 -12.90 -16.44 2.91
C LYS A 99 -13.05 -17.19 4.25
N PRO A 100 -12.31 -18.30 4.46
CA PRO A 100 -12.19 -18.90 5.78
C PRO A 100 -11.49 -17.94 6.74
N VAL A 101 -12.16 -17.64 7.85
CA VAL A 101 -11.61 -16.80 8.91
C VAL A 101 -11.91 -17.44 10.25
N GLU A 102 -10.88 -17.52 11.09
CA GLU A 102 -10.97 -18.05 12.45
C GLU A 102 -10.50 -16.98 13.44
N ALA A 103 -10.95 -17.08 14.69
CA ALA A 103 -10.50 -16.18 15.75
C ALA A 103 -10.21 -16.93 17.05
N VAL A 104 -9.24 -16.40 17.81
CA VAL A 104 -8.91 -16.87 19.16
C VAL A 104 -8.73 -15.68 20.10
N LYS A 105 -9.07 -15.87 21.37
CA LYS A 105 -8.86 -14.88 22.43
C LYS A 105 -7.98 -15.45 23.55
N ILE A 106 -6.87 -14.78 23.83
CA ILE A 106 -5.86 -15.25 24.78
C ILE A 106 -6.45 -15.55 26.17
N ASN A 107 -7.29 -14.65 26.68
CA ASN A 107 -7.92 -14.83 27.99
C ASN A 107 -8.95 -15.97 28.02
N GLN A 108 -9.56 -16.33 26.89
CA GLN A 108 -10.53 -17.43 26.78
C GLN A 108 -9.84 -18.78 26.63
N GLU A 109 -8.74 -18.84 25.90
CA GLU A 109 -7.97 -20.09 25.76
C GLU A 109 -7.17 -20.43 27.03
N GLY A 110 -7.00 -19.48 27.95
CA GLY A 110 -6.28 -19.67 29.21
C GLY A 110 -4.79 -19.34 29.12
N GLY A 111 -4.43 -18.31 28.33
CA GLY A 111 -3.09 -17.76 28.22
C GLY A 111 -2.36 -18.12 26.92
N ASP A 112 -1.16 -17.56 26.77
CA ASP A 112 -0.41 -17.55 25.52
C ASP A 112 -0.13 -18.96 24.99
N LEU A 113 0.37 -19.88 25.82
CA LEU A 113 0.78 -21.22 25.38
C LEU A 113 -0.38 -22.00 24.74
N LYS A 114 -1.55 -21.98 25.39
CA LYS A 114 -2.76 -22.65 24.87
C LYS A 114 -3.28 -21.98 23.61
N THR A 115 -3.19 -20.65 23.56
CA THR A 115 -3.57 -19.87 22.37
C THR A 115 -2.67 -20.17 21.18
N ILE A 116 -1.35 -20.25 21.41
CA ILE A 116 -0.36 -20.61 20.38
C ILE A 116 -0.61 -22.04 19.88
N GLU A 117 -0.90 -22.99 20.77
CA GLU A 117 -1.25 -24.36 20.38
C GLU A 117 -2.49 -24.39 19.47
N LYS A 118 -3.60 -23.77 19.90
CA LYS A 118 -4.84 -23.73 19.13
C LYS A 118 -4.67 -22.98 17.81
N GLY A 119 -4.04 -21.81 17.86
CA GLY A 119 -3.73 -21.00 16.68
C GLY A 119 -2.87 -21.76 15.67
N SER A 120 -1.89 -22.55 16.13
CA SER A 120 -1.07 -23.39 15.25
C SER A 120 -1.89 -24.46 14.53
N ARG A 121 -2.81 -25.13 15.24
CA ARG A 121 -3.73 -26.13 14.63
C ARG A 121 -4.65 -25.49 13.59
N ILE A 122 -5.09 -24.26 13.83
CA ILE A 122 -5.91 -23.48 12.89
C ILE A 122 -5.08 -23.10 11.65
N LEU A 123 -3.88 -22.52 11.85
CA LEU A 123 -3.03 -22.05 10.76
C LEU A 123 -2.67 -23.16 9.77
N VAL A 124 -2.37 -24.38 10.24
CA VAL A 124 -2.11 -25.52 9.35
C VAL A 124 -3.30 -25.77 8.40
N LYS A 125 -4.54 -25.69 8.90
CA LYS A 125 -5.74 -25.87 8.06
C LYS A 125 -5.94 -24.71 7.09
N LEU A 126 -5.72 -23.47 7.52
CA LEU A 126 -5.85 -22.29 6.66
C LEU A 126 -4.78 -22.26 5.57
N LEU A 127 -3.54 -22.65 5.88
CA LEU A 127 -2.46 -22.79 4.92
C LEU A 127 -2.74 -23.91 3.91
N GLN A 128 -3.29 -25.04 4.36
CA GLN A 128 -3.73 -26.11 3.47
C GLN A 128 -4.88 -25.67 2.56
N HIS A 129 -5.82 -24.86 3.07
CA HIS A 129 -6.84 -24.26 2.22
C HIS A 129 -6.22 -23.33 1.16
N ALA A 130 -5.29 -22.47 1.58
CA ALA A 130 -4.61 -21.55 0.67
C ALA A 130 -3.83 -22.27 -0.43
N SER A 131 -3.26 -23.45 -0.16
CA SER A 131 -2.49 -24.22 -1.17
C SER A 131 -3.35 -24.82 -2.28
N LEU A 132 -4.68 -24.89 -2.09
CA LEU A 132 -5.64 -25.33 -3.11
C LEU A 132 -6.10 -24.20 -4.03
N ALA A 133 -5.63 -22.96 -3.83
CA ALA A 133 -6.09 -21.82 -4.60
C ALA A 133 -5.78 -21.98 -6.10
N GLU A 134 -6.84 -21.98 -6.91
CA GLU A 134 -6.71 -22.06 -8.37
C GLU A 134 -6.23 -20.74 -8.95
N ARG A 135 -5.38 -20.85 -9.97
CA ARG A 135 -4.89 -19.69 -10.73
C ARG A 135 -5.92 -19.26 -11.76
N ALA A 136 -6.19 -17.97 -11.84
CA ALA A 136 -7.07 -17.36 -12.83
C ALA A 136 -6.30 -16.40 -13.73
N LYS A 137 -6.72 -16.29 -14.99
CA LYS A 137 -6.11 -15.31 -15.92
C LYS A 137 -6.38 -13.89 -15.44
N MET A 138 -5.35 -13.06 -15.47
CA MET A 138 -5.42 -11.62 -15.25
C MET A 138 -4.84 -10.90 -16.46
N THR A 139 -5.32 -9.69 -16.68
CA THR A 139 -4.81 -8.73 -17.65
C THR A 139 -4.34 -7.47 -16.92
N PRO A 140 -3.60 -6.57 -17.58
CA PRO A 140 -3.28 -5.27 -16.98
C PRO A 140 -4.53 -4.47 -16.53
N ALA A 141 -5.68 -4.71 -17.16
CA ALA A 141 -6.94 -4.07 -16.78
C ALA A 141 -7.44 -4.50 -15.39
N ASP A 142 -7.03 -5.65 -14.90
CA ASP A 142 -7.40 -6.15 -13.57
C ASP A 142 -6.54 -5.54 -12.47
N LEU A 143 -5.39 -4.96 -12.82
CA LEU A 143 -4.45 -4.40 -11.86
C LEU A 143 -4.94 -3.08 -11.27
N ILE A 144 -4.60 -2.93 -10.00
CA ILE A 144 -4.77 -1.74 -9.18
C ILE A 144 -3.40 -1.48 -8.58
N VAL A 145 -2.80 -0.33 -8.86
CA VAL A 145 -1.45 0.02 -8.45
C VAL A 145 -1.48 1.27 -7.59
N GLY A 146 -0.89 1.19 -6.40
CA GLY A 146 -0.63 2.34 -5.55
C GLY A 146 0.70 3.00 -5.90
N GLN A 147 0.84 4.28 -5.59
CA GLN A 147 2.11 4.97 -5.69
C GLN A 147 2.32 5.88 -4.47
N GLU A 148 3.37 5.60 -3.72
CA GLU A 148 3.82 6.39 -2.56
C GLU A 148 5.21 6.96 -2.81
N CYS A 149 5.50 8.07 -2.14
CA CYS A 149 6.85 8.54 -1.95
C CYS A 149 7.34 8.22 -0.52
N GLY A 150 8.64 7.93 -0.40
CA GLY A 150 9.32 7.94 0.89
C GLY A 150 10.07 9.24 1.11
N GLY A 151 11.29 9.15 1.65
CA GLY A 151 12.20 10.28 1.71
C GLY A 151 12.57 10.81 0.31
N SER A 152 11.88 11.87 -0.13
CA SER A 152 12.16 12.59 -1.38
C SER A 152 13.50 13.33 -1.36
N ASP A 153 14.14 13.43 -2.52
CA ASP A 153 15.28 14.29 -2.79
C ASP A 153 15.07 15.07 -4.12
N ALA A 154 16.05 15.87 -4.54
CA ALA A 154 15.94 16.67 -5.78
C ALA A 154 15.73 15.80 -7.05
N THR A 155 16.19 14.55 -7.07
CA THR A 155 16.03 13.65 -8.22
C THR A 155 14.63 13.03 -8.29
N SER A 156 13.87 13.05 -7.18
CA SER A 156 12.49 12.54 -7.15
C SER A 156 11.61 13.26 -8.18
N GLY A 157 11.56 14.59 -8.13
CA GLY A 157 10.74 15.39 -9.06
C GLY A 157 11.30 15.48 -10.48
N LEU A 158 12.61 15.25 -10.65
CA LEU A 158 13.27 15.31 -11.96
C LEU A 158 13.19 14.00 -12.74
N ALA A 159 13.08 12.86 -12.06
CA ALA A 159 13.15 11.54 -12.68
C ALA A 159 12.17 10.52 -12.09
N SER A 160 12.33 10.09 -10.84
CA SER A 160 11.55 8.95 -10.30
C SER A 160 10.03 9.17 -10.41
N ASN A 161 9.55 10.34 -10.03
CA ASN A 161 8.13 10.69 -10.01
C ASN A 161 7.53 10.86 -11.42
N PRO A 162 8.15 11.57 -12.37
CA PRO A 162 7.60 11.62 -13.72
C PRO A 162 7.70 10.26 -14.45
N ILE A 163 8.67 9.39 -14.10
CA ILE A 163 8.71 8.00 -14.60
C ILE A 163 7.49 7.20 -14.11
N THR A 164 7.12 7.31 -12.83
CA THR A 164 5.90 6.65 -12.32
C THR A 164 4.65 7.21 -12.98
N GLY A 165 4.61 8.51 -13.28
CA GLY A 165 3.53 9.13 -14.05
C GLY A 165 3.36 8.54 -15.45
N VAL A 166 4.44 8.26 -16.18
CA VAL A 166 4.36 7.57 -17.48
C VAL A 166 3.87 6.14 -17.32
N ALA A 167 4.37 5.40 -16.32
CA ALA A 167 3.91 4.03 -16.06
C ALA A 167 2.42 3.99 -15.66
N ALA A 168 1.93 5.00 -14.92
CA ALA A 168 0.53 5.17 -14.58
C ALA A 168 -0.34 5.38 -15.83
N ASP A 169 0.10 6.25 -16.74
CA ASP A 169 -0.60 6.52 -18.00
C ASP A 169 -0.74 5.25 -18.85
N LEU A 170 0.34 4.46 -18.98
CA LEU A 170 0.34 3.18 -19.70
C LEU A 170 -0.58 2.14 -19.05
N LEU A 171 -0.59 2.06 -17.71
CA LEU A 171 -1.49 1.17 -16.98
C LEU A 171 -2.96 1.53 -17.22
N ILE A 172 -3.30 2.82 -17.15
CA ILE A 172 -4.67 3.29 -17.35
C ILE A 172 -5.11 3.10 -18.81
N GLU A 173 -4.21 3.32 -19.78
CA GLU A 173 -4.47 3.02 -21.20
C GLU A 173 -4.76 1.53 -21.43
N ALA A 174 -4.12 0.65 -20.66
CA ALA A 174 -4.39 -0.78 -20.67
C ALA A 174 -5.64 -1.18 -19.85
N GLY A 175 -6.42 -0.20 -19.36
CA GLY A 175 -7.67 -0.40 -18.61
C GLY A 175 -7.51 -0.64 -17.12
N GLY A 176 -6.30 -0.47 -16.57
CA GLY A 176 -6.01 -0.66 -15.15
C GLY A 176 -6.44 0.52 -14.27
N THR A 177 -6.14 0.40 -12.98
CA THR A 177 -6.39 1.46 -12.00
C THR A 177 -5.10 1.89 -11.33
N TYR A 178 -4.93 3.19 -11.17
CA TYR A 178 -3.79 3.79 -10.50
C TYR A 178 -4.28 4.72 -9.39
N MET A 179 -3.66 4.64 -8.22
CA MET A 179 -3.94 5.53 -7.10
C MET A 179 -2.64 6.14 -6.57
N HIS A 180 -2.68 7.42 -6.24
CA HIS A 180 -1.61 8.06 -5.47
C HIS A 180 -2.21 8.80 -4.26
N SER A 181 -1.40 9.09 -3.25
CA SER A 181 -1.81 9.73 -1.99
C SER A 181 -1.04 11.04 -1.77
N GLU A 182 -0.75 11.38 -0.52
CA GLU A 182 0.16 12.46 -0.09
C GLU A 182 -0.37 13.86 -0.40
N VAL A 183 -1.63 14.13 -0.01
CA VAL A 183 -2.26 15.45 -0.18
C VAL A 183 -1.46 16.58 0.48
N GLU A 184 -0.82 16.30 1.62
CA GLU A 184 0.06 17.27 2.30
C GLU A 184 1.35 17.57 1.53
N GLU A 185 1.64 16.79 0.48
CA GLU A 185 2.71 17.04 -0.50
C GLU A 185 2.16 17.57 -1.84
N LEU A 186 0.88 17.94 -1.94
CA LEU A 186 0.25 18.50 -3.14
C LEU A 186 -0.15 19.96 -2.94
N LEU A 187 0.49 20.66 -2.01
CA LEU A 187 0.18 22.05 -1.70
C LEU A 187 0.38 22.90 -2.97
N GLY A 188 -0.57 23.77 -3.28
CA GLY A 188 -0.62 24.59 -4.49
C GLY A 188 -1.00 23.84 -5.78
N CYS A 189 -1.21 22.52 -5.75
CA CYS A 189 -1.49 21.72 -6.94
C CYS A 189 -2.98 21.51 -7.24
N GLY A 190 -3.88 22.11 -6.44
CA GLY A 190 -5.33 21.89 -6.53
C GLY A 190 -5.93 22.23 -7.90
N GLU A 191 -5.57 23.38 -8.47
CA GLU A 191 -6.03 23.78 -9.81
C GLU A 191 -5.56 22.82 -10.91
N ALA A 192 -4.31 22.35 -10.85
CA ALA A 192 -3.74 21.44 -11.84
C ALA A 192 -4.40 20.05 -11.82
N LEU A 193 -4.80 19.56 -10.64
CA LEU A 193 -5.57 18.33 -10.51
C LEU A 193 -7.02 18.52 -10.92
N ALA A 194 -7.65 19.63 -10.51
CA ALA A 194 -9.03 19.93 -10.86
C ALA A 194 -9.23 20.10 -12.37
N ALA A 195 -8.26 20.68 -13.09
CA ALA A 195 -8.28 20.78 -14.55
C ALA A 195 -8.28 19.41 -15.26
N ARG A 196 -7.84 18.34 -14.57
CA ARG A 196 -7.87 16.96 -15.07
C ARG A 196 -9.04 16.15 -14.52
N ALA A 197 -9.90 16.72 -13.68
CA ALA A 197 -11.04 16.00 -13.12
C ALA A 197 -12.06 15.65 -14.20
N VAL A 198 -12.68 14.47 -14.08
CA VAL A 198 -13.71 14.02 -15.03
C VAL A 198 -15.00 14.82 -14.99
N ASN A 199 -15.25 15.56 -13.91
CA ASN A 199 -16.42 16.43 -13.75
C ASN A 199 -16.18 17.50 -12.67
N GLU A 200 -17.10 18.46 -12.58
CA GLU A 200 -17.04 19.58 -11.62
C GLU A 200 -17.07 19.13 -10.16
N GLN A 201 -17.74 18.02 -9.84
CA GLN A 201 -17.79 17.51 -8.48
C GLN A 201 -16.40 17.04 -8.04
N VAL A 202 -15.73 16.20 -8.84
CA VAL A 202 -14.38 15.73 -8.56
C VAL A 202 -13.39 16.89 -8.55
N ALA A 203 -13.56 17.87 -9.45
CA ALA A 203 -12.75 19.09 -9.49
C ALA A 203 -12.84 19.90 -8.20
N ARG A 204 -14.07 20.07 -7.66
CA ARG A 204 -14.29 20.77 -6.39
C ARG A 204 -13.73 19.98 -5.21
N GLU A 205 -14.00 18.68 -5.15
CA GLU A 205 -13.55 17.83 -4.04
C GLU A 205 -12.03 17.83 -3.89
N ILE A 206 -11.26 17.73 -4.99
CA ILE A 206 -9.80 17.71 -4.90
C ILE A 206 -9.23 19.06 -4.46
N LYS A 207 -9.83 20.19 -4.86
CA LYS A 207 -9.45 21.52 -4.38
C LYS A 207 -9.68 21.64 -2.88
N GLU A 208 -10.88 21.28 -2.41
CA GLU A 208 -11.24 21.35 -0.99
C GLU A 208 -10.28 20.53 -0.12
N ILE A 209 -9.92 19.32 -0.56
CA ILE A 209 -8.99 18.44 0.15
C ILE A 209 -7.58 19.05 0.27
N ILE A 210 -7.07 19.64 -0.83
CA ILE A 210 -5.74 20.27 -0.83
C ILE A 210 -5.76 21.55 0.02
N GLU A 211 -6.80 22.38 -0.10
CA GLU A 211 -6.98 23.58 0.72
C GLU A 211 -7.09 23.25 2.23
N GLU A 212 -7.75 22.14 2.57
CA GLU A 212 -7.79 21.64 3.95
C GLU A 212 -6.39 21.19 4.43
N ALA A 213 -5.64 20.47 3.61
CA ALA A 213 -4.27 20.07 3.93
C ALA A 213 -3.35 21.29 4.11
N GLU A 214 -3.42 22.27 3.20
CA GLU A 214 -2.69 23.53 3.31
C GLU A 214 -2.98 24.23 4.63
N ARG A 215 -4.26 24.43 4.96
CA ARG A 215 -4.68 25.07 6.21
C ARG A 215 -4.10 24.37 7.42
N ARG A 216 -4.18 23.03 7.49
CA ARG A 216 -3.61 22.24 8.60
C ARG A 216 -2.09 22.39 8.69
N CYS A 217 -1.38 22.43 7.56
CA CYS A 217 0.06 22.67 7.53
C CYS A 217 0.41 24.07 8.07
N PHE A 218 -0.31 25.12 7.65
CA PHE A 218 -0.09 26.48 8.11
C PHE A 218 -0.43 26.66 9.60
N GLU A 219 -1.56 26.12 10.07
CA GLU A 219 -1.99 26.20 11.47
C GLU A 219 -1.02 25.48 12.42
N SER A 220 -0.50 24.31 12.00
CA SER A 220 0.45 23.54 12.80
C SER A 220 1.90 24.02 12.68
N GLY A 221 2.21 24.83 11.66
CA GLY A 221 3.58 25.19 11.28
C GLY A 221 4.41 23.98 10.80
N ARG A 222 3.74 22.88 10.41
CA ARG A 222 4.39 21.65 9.97
C ARG A 222 4.06 21.39 8.51
N PHE A 223 5.11 21.33 7.70
CA PHE A 223 5.02 20.98 6.29
C PHE A 223 5.67 19.61 6.08
N SER A 224 5.18 18.87 5.11
CA SER A 224 5.80 17.63 4.64
C SER A 224 7.06 17.94 3.83
N TRP A 225 7.96 18.76 4.36
CA TRP A 225 9.26 19.10 3.84
C TRP A 225 10.22 19.18 5.04
N GLY A 226 10.89 18.06 5.31
CA GLY A 226 11.70 17.86 6.51
C GLY A 226 13.21 17.88 6.25
N TYR A 227 13.97 17.66 7.32
CA TYR A 227 15.44 17.64 7.30
C TYR A 227 16.03 16.75 6.20
N GLY A 228 15.49 15.54 6.01
CA GLY A 228 15.95 14.62 4.97
C GLY A 228 15.74 15.15 3.55
N ASN A 229 14.63 15.88 3.31
CA ASN A 229 14.33 16.48 2.01
C ASN A 229 15.29 17.64 1.71
N ILE A 230 15.56 18.49 2.71
CA ILE A 230 16.49 19.62 2.60
C ILE A 230 17.91 19.11 2.29
N LEU A 231 18.38 18.09 3.03
CA LEU A 231 19.67 17.44 2.73
C LEU A 231 19.69 16.74 1.36
N GLY A 232 18.52 16.25 0.91
CA GLY A 232 18.31 15.70 -0.42
C GLY A 232 18.31 16.74 -1.54
N GLY A 233 18.41 18.02 -1.21
CA GLY A 233 18.51 19.12 -2.18
C GLY A 233 17.17 19.75 -2.58
N LEU A 234 16.06 19.40 -1.92
CA LEU A 234 14.78 20.09 -2.13
C LEU A 234 14.77 21.44 -1.42
N THR A 235 14.55 22.50 -2.18
CA THR A 235 14.69 23.89 -1.74
C THR A 235 13.41 24.50 -1.18
N SER A 236 12.24 23.99 -1.59
CA SER A 236 10.93 24.47 -1.13
C SER A 236 9.86 23.39 -1.11
N ILE A 237 8.75 23.69 -0.41
CA ILE A 237 7.54 22.85 -0.46
C ILE A 237 6.88 22.88 -1.85
N ASP A 238 6.98 23.98 -2.58
CA ASP A 238 6.46 24.11 -3.94
C ASP A 238 7.19 23.18 -4.92
N GLU A 239 8.53 23.11 -4.83
CA GLU A 239 9.35 22.20 -5.62
C GLU A 239 8.96 20.75 -5.34
N LYS A 240 8.82 20.40 -4.05
CA LYS A 240 8.36 19.07 -3.64
C LYS A 240 6.96 18.78 -4.16
N SER A 241 6.06 19.76 -4.14
CA SER A 241 4.67 19.58 -4.56
C SER A 241 4.53 19.40 -6.06
N ALA A 242 5.29 20.14 -6.86
CA ALA A 242 5.39 19.92 -8.30
C ALA A 242 5.95 18.51 -8.62
N GLY A 243 6.97 18.09 -7.87
CA GLY A 243 7.50 16.74 -7.95
C GLY A 243 6.46 15.67 -7.60
N CYS A 244 5.68 15.87 -6.54
CA CYS A 244 4.58 15.00 -6.13
C CYS A 244 3.50 14.90 -7.22
N LEU A 245 3.07 16.05 -7.77
CA LEU A 245 2.07 16.09 -8.83
C LEU A 245 2.47 15.26 -10.06
N SER A 246 3.76 15.23 -10.42
CA SER A 246 4.23 14.47 -11.60
C SER A 246 3.99 12.95 -11.52
N LYS A 247 3.80 12.40 -10.31
CA LYS A 247 3.48 10.97 -10.07
C LYS A 247 2.11 10.57 -10.63
N SER A 248 1.23 11.55 -10.81
CA SER A 248 -0.15 11.34 -11.29
C SER A 248 -0.27 11.13 -12.80
N GLY A 249 0.82 11.27 -13.56
CA GLY A 249 0.78 11.19 -15.02
C GLY A 249 -0.08 12.28 -15.63
N THR A 250 -0.82 11.95 -16.69
CA THR A 250 -1.63 12.90 -17.46
C THR A 250 -3.11 12.52 -17.58
N LYS A 251 -3.52 11.32 -17.12
CA LYS A 251 -4.91 10.85 -17.28
C LYS A 251 -5.92 11.58 -16.40
N PRO A 252 -7.21 11.58 -16.78
CA PRO A 252 -8.25 12.25 -16.01
C PRO A 252 -8.45 11.64 -14.62
N LEU A 253 -8.53 12.50 -13.61
CA LEU A 253 -8.83 12.14 -12.22
C LEU A 253 -10.30 11.71 -12.10
N GLN A 254 -10.52 10.44 -11.77
CA GLN A 254 -11.84 9.81 -11.67
C GLN A 254 -12.55 10.11 -10.35
N GLY A 255 -11.79 10.29 -9.27
CA GLY A 255 -12.37 10.57 -7.95
C GLY A 255 -11.38 10.44 -6.81
N ILE A 256 -11.91 10.59 -5.59
CA ILE A 256 -11.16 10.50 -4.34
C ILE A 256 -11.67 9.33 -3.50
N LEU A 257 -10.76 8.47 -3.04
CA LEU A 257 -11.05 7.38 -2.11
C LEU A 257 -10.81 7.88 -0.68
N ARG A 258 -11.90 8.15 0.06
CA ARG A 258 -11.84 8.64 1.46
C ARG A 258 -11.97 7.54 2.52
N LYS A 259 -12.36 6.35 2.07
CA LYS A 259 -12.57 5.16 2.89
C LYS A 259 -11.79 4.01 2.28
N TYR A 260 -11.59 2.97 3.06
CA TYR A 260 -10.98 1.72 2.60
C TYR A 260 -11.97 0.91 1.77
N GLU A 261 -12.19 1.38 0.55
CA GLU A 261 -13.00 0.72 -0.47
C GLU A 261 -12.24 0.67 -1.79
N ARG A 262 -12.58 -0.31 -2.62
CA ARG A 262 -11.99 -0.43 -3.95
C ARG A 262 -12.53 0.66 -4.88
N PRO A 263 -11.69 1.18 -5.80
CA PRO A 263 -12.15 2.00 -6.92
C PRO A 263 -13.36 1.39 -7.63
N LYS A 264 -14.44 2.17 -7.78
CA LYS A 264 -15.68 1.72 -8.43
C LYS A 264 -15.56 1.59 -9.94
N THR A 265 -14.64 2.35 -10.54
CA THR A 265 -14.32 2.31 -11.97
C THR A 265 -12.81 2.26 -12.18
N LYS A 266 -12.38 1.98 -13.41
CA LYS A 266 -10.97 2.00 -13.81
C LYS A 266 -10.46 3.43 -13.98
N GLY A 267 -9.14 3.62 -13.99
CA GLY A 267 -8.52 4.94 -14.19
C GLY A 267 -7.75 5.45 -12.97
N TYR A 268 -7.66 6.77 -12.85
CA TYR A 268 -6.80 7.45 -11.88
C TYR A 268 -7.59 7.97 -10.67
N TYR A 269 -7.10 7.71 -9.46
CA TYR A 269 -7.69 8.15 -8.20
C TYR A 269 -6.66 8.81 -7.26
N ILE A 270 -7.14 9.72 -6.43
CA ILE A 270 -6.44 10.15 -5.22
C ILE A 270 -6.98 9.32 -4.05
N GLN A 271 -6.11 8.71 -3.27
CA GLN A 271 -6.50 8.06 -2.01
C GLN A 271 -6.16 9.00 -0.85
N ILE A 272 -7.10 9.14 0.08
CA ILE A 272 -6.86 9.79 1.37
C ILE A 272 -7.30 8.81 2.47
N GLY A 273 -6.44 8.61 3.47
CA GLY A 273 -6.74 7.72 4.59
C GLY A 273 -8.05 8.13 5.27
N GLU A 274 -8.82 7.15 5.73
CA GLU A 274 -10.02 7.44 6.53
C GLU A 274 -9.61 8.22 7.80
N PRO A 275 -10.34 9.27 8.22
CA PRO A 275 -9.95 10.06 9.38
C PRO A 275 -9.69 9.21 10.63
N GLY A 276 -8.53 9.42 11.26
CA GLY A 276 -8.13 8.71 12.48
C GLY A 276 -7.77 7.22 12.29
N SER A 277 -7.73 6.73 11.04
CA SER A 277 -7.43 5.32 10.76
C SER A 277 -5.95 4.94 10.74
N GLY A 278 -5.05 5.92 10.86
CA GLY A 278 -3.61 5.66 10.97
C GLY A 278 -3.33 4.70 12.12
N THR A 279 -2.78 3.52 11.79
CA THR A 279 -2.38 2.50 12.77
C THR A 279 -0.87 2.47 12.95
N PHE A 280 -0.12 3.00 12.00
CA PHE A 280 1.32 3.15 12.04
C PHE A 280 1.72 4.59 11.66
N HIS A 281 2.96 4.97 11.94
CA HIS A 281 3.53 6.27 11.55
C HIS A 281 4.67 6.06 10.55
N GLY A 282 4.56 6.70 9.38
CA GLY A 282 5.61 6.74 8.35
C GLY A 282 5.21 6.05 7.04
N ASP A 283 6.19 5.93 6.14
CA ASP A 283 6.05 5.41 4.77
C ASP A 283 5.22 4.11 4.62
N PRO A 284 5.33 3.08 5.51
CA PRO A 284 4.53 1.86 5.37
C PRO A 284 3.02 2.10 5.52
N GLU A 285 2.61 3.14 6.24
CA GLU A 285 1.20 3.46 6.44
C GLU A 285 0.51 3.73 5.10
N GLY A 286 1.09 4.56 4.23
CA GLY A 286 0.53 4.88 2.90
C GLY A 286 0.42 3.64 2.00
N VAL A 287 1.48 2.81 1.97
CA VAL A 287 1.49 1.54 1.23
C VAL A 287 0.34 0.63 1.67
N ASN A 288 0.13 0.50 2.98
CA ASN A 288 -0.94 -0.34 3.53
C ASN A 288 -2.33 0.28 3.38
N GLN A 289 -2.43 1.61 3.29
CA GLN A 289 -3.69 2.27 2.93
C GLN A 289 -4.09 1.98 1.48
N PHE A 290 -3.14 1.93 0.54
CA PHE A 290 -3.42 1.45 -0.82
C PHE A 290 -3.83 -0.02 -0.83
N ALA A 291 -3.16 -0.88 -0.05
CA ALA A 291 -3.56 -2.27 0.09
C ALA A 291 -5.00 -2.38 0.65
N ALA A 292 -5.36 -1.56 1.63
CA ALA A 292 -6.73 -1.50 2.15
C ALA A 292 -7.76 -1.01 1.10
N CYS A 293 -7.32 -0.26 0.08
CA CYS A 293 -8.11 0.12 -1.10
C CYS A 293 -8.01 -0.89 -2.27
N GLY A 294 -7.38 -2.06 -2.07
CA GLY A 294 -7.30 -3.14 -3.06
C GLY A 294 -6.12 -3.05 -4.03
N ALA A 295 -5.11 -2.23 -3.77
CA ALA A 295 -3.92 -2.19 -4.60
C ALA A 295 -3.15 -3.53 -4.55
N HIS A 296 -2.82 -4.05 -5.72
CA HIS A 296 -2.09 -5.31 -5.86
C HIS A 296 -0.61 -5.16 -5.55
N LEU A 297 -0.04 -3.99 -5.86
CA LEU A 297 1.35 -3.61 -5.60
C LEU A 297 1.46 -2.08 -5.46
N CYS A 298 2.57 -1.62 -4.91
CA CYS A 298 2.88 -0.21 -4.74
C CYS A 298 4.19 0.16 -5.46
N LEU A 299 4.20 1.29 -6.16
CA LEU A 299 5.39 1.96 -6.63
C LEU A 299 5.90 2.91 -5.55
N PHE A 300 7.15 2.77 -5.15
CA PHE A 300 7.72 3.55 -4.06
C PHE A 300 8.96 4.29 -4.50
N THR A 301 8.86 5.61 -4.65
CA THR A 301 10.01 6.45 -5.03
C THR A 301 10.77 6.90 -3.78
N THR A 302 12.10 6.82 -3.80
CA THR A 302 12.91 7.30 -2.66
C THR A 302 14.26 7.85 -3.10
N GLY A 303 14.64 8.99 -2.51
CA GLY A 303 15.96 9.62 -2.62
C GLY A 303 16.78 9.52 -1.32
N CYS A 304 16.16 9.17 -0.20
CA CYS A 304 16.86 8.98 1.08
C CYS A 304 17.22 7.52 1.38
N GLY A 305 16.70 6.59 0.59
CA GLY A 305 17.02 5.17 0.68
C GLY A 305 16.26 4.41 1.75
N SER A 306 14.94 4.60 1.77
CA SER A 306 14.05 3.83 2.63
C SER A 306 14.11 2.34 2.28
N THR A 307 14.10 1.47 3.30
CA THR A 307 14.01 0.01 3.13
C THR A 307 12.57 -0.50 3.24
N THR A 308 11.62 0.38 3.55
CA THR A 308 10.19 0.10 3.81
C THR A 308 9.58 -0.89 2.83
N GLY A 309 8.76 -1.80 3.35
CA GLY A 309 7.85 -2.60 2.55
C GLY A 309 6.40 -2.36 2.94
N GLY A 310 5.63 -3.44 2.95
CA GLY A 310 4.21 -3.41 3.25
C GLY A 310 3.57 -4.76 2.95
N LEU A 311 2.26 -4.85 3.11
CA LEU A 311 1.51 -6.10 2.93
C LEU A 311 1.34 -6.52 1.45
N ILE A 312 1.70 -5.62 0.54
CA ILE A 312 1.70 -5.84 -0.91
C ILE A 312 3.12 -5.62 -1.45
N PRO A 313 3.47 -6.21 -2.62
CA PRO A 313 4.77 -5.97 -3.25
C PRO A 313 5.04 -4.48 -3.43
N VAL A 314 6.26 -4.05 -3.06
CA VAL A 314 6.70 -2.66 -3.18
C VAL A 314 7.86 -2.61 -4.18
N ILE A 315 7.63 -2.00 -5.34
CA ILE A 315 8.65 -1.77 -6.38
C ILE A 315 9.36 -0.47 -6.03
N LYS A 316 10.60 -0.59 -5.56
CA LYS A 316 11.35 0.54 -5.03
C LYS A 316 12.22 1.20 -6.12
N ILE A 317 12.02 2.50 -6.33
CA ILE A 317 12.54 3.25 -7.48
C ILE A 317 13.47 4.37 -7.00
N ILE A 318 14.70 4.42 -7.53
CA ILE A 318 15.71 5.40 -7.14
C ILE A 318 16.32 6.06 -8.37
N ALA A 319 16.28 7.40 -8.42
CA ALA A 319 16.93 8.18 -9.48
C ALA A 319 18.26 8.82 -9.03
N ASN A 320 18.53 8.88 -7.73
CA ASN A 320 19.78 9.44 -7.20
C ASN A 320 20.94 8.44 -7.38
N PRO A 321 21.96 8.73 -8.21
CA PRO A 321 23.04 7.79 -8.49
C PRO A 321 23.83 7.35 -7.26
N LYS A 322 24.09 8.28 -6.33
CA LYS A 322 24.83 7.98 -5.09
C LYS A 322 24.04 7.04 -4.18
N ARG A 323 22.72 7.20 -4.16
CA ARG A 323 21.84 6.38 -3.33
C ARG A 323 21.59 5.03 -3.95
N MET A 324 21.36 4.97 -5.26
CA MET A 324 21.24 3.72 -5.99
C MET A 324 22.47 2.85 -5.76
N GLN A 325 23.69 3.40 -5.88
CA GLN A 325 24.92 2.66 -5.61
C GLN A 325 25.04 2.18 -4.15
N LEU A 326 24.55 2.95 -3.17
CA LEU A 326 24.71 2.63 -1.75
C LEU A 326 23.72 1.56 -1.25
N ILE A 327 22.49 1.59 -1.76
CA ILE A 327 21.39 0.74 -1.28
C ILE A 327 20.74 -0.06 -2.41
N GLU A 328 21.53 -0.41 -3.43
CA GLU A 328 21.03 -1.16 -4.58
C GLU A 328 20.31 -2.44 -4.14
N ASP A 329 20.78 -3.10 -3.08
CA ASP A 329 20.17 -4.31 -2.51
C ASP A 329 18.70 -4.13 -2.09
N ASN A 330 18.24 -2.90 -1.85
CA ASN A 330 16.85 -2.59 -1.50
C ASN A 330 16.04 -1.94 -2.63
N ALA A 331 16.65 -1.66 -3.79
CA ALA A 331 16.02 -1.01 -4.94
C ALA A 331 15.67 -2.00 -6.06
N ASP A 332 14.42 -2.01 -6.51
CA ASP A 332 13.96 -2.90 -7.59
C ASP A 332 14.16 -2.29 -8.97
N PHE A 333 14.22 -0.95 -9.07
CA PHE A 333 14.29 -0.22 -10.32
C PHE A 333 15.26 0.97 -10.27
N ASP A 334 16.27 0.93 -11.14
CA ASP A 334 17.28 1.98 -11.30
C ASP A 334 16.81 3.05 -12.29
N ALA A 335 16.40 4.22 -11.79
CA ALA A 335 15.99 5.39 -12.58
C ALA A 335 17.14 6.38 -12.87
N THR A 336 18.37 6.07 -12.44
CA THR A 336 19.54 6.93 -12.63
C THR A 336 19.95 7.21 -14.08
N PRO A 337 19.63 6.38 -15.10
CA PRO A 337 19.91 6.71 -16.51
C PRO A 337 19.30 8.05 -16.97
N VAL A 338 18.16 8.47 -16.41
CA VAL A 338 17.57 9.79 -16.72
C VAL A 338 18.47 10.92 -16.24
N MET A 339 19.01 10.79 -15.02
CA MET A 339 19.89 11.80 -14.44
C MET A 339 21.24 11.90 -15.17
N ARG A 340 21.64 10.84 -15.88
CA ARG A 340 22.85 10.82 -16.72
C ARG A 340 22.59 11.27 -18.17
N GLY A 341 21.34 11.52 -18.55
CA GLY A 341 20.96 11.85 -19.93
C GLY A 341 21.07 10.68 -20.90
N GLU A 342 21.12 9.44 -20.40
CA GLU A 342 21.24 8.22 -21.21
C GLU A 342 19.89 7.74 -21.73
N LYS A 343 18.81 8.02 -20.98
CA LYS A 343 17.43 7.67 -21.34
C LYS A 343 16.49 8.80 -20.99
N THR A 344 15.40 8.87 -21.73
CA THR A 344 14.28 9.77 -21.45
C THR A 344 13.40 9.23 -20.32
N ILE A 345 12.62 10.12 -19.69
CA ILE A 345 11.57 9.75 -18.72
C ILE A 345 10.59 8.74 -19.33
N ARG A 346 10.24 8.90 -20.61
CA ARG A 346 9.28 8.02 -21.29
C ARG A 346 9.83 6.60 -21.44
N GLU A 347 11.07 6.45 -21.93
CA GLU A 347 11.71 5.13 -22.07
C GLU A 347 11.80 4.43 -20.72
N MET A 348 12.16 5.15 -19.66
CA MET A 348 12.19 4.59 -18.31
C MET A 348 10.80 4.28 -17.75
N GLY A 349 9.77 5.04 -18.10
CA GLY A 349 8.38 4.73 -17.75
C GLY A 349 7.87 3.46 -18.42
N GLU A 350 8.23 3.23 -19.69
CA GLU A 350 7.91 2.00 -20.42
C GLU A 350 8.64 0.77 -19.81
N GLU A 351 9.86 0.95 -19.30
CA GLU A 351 10.59 -0.09 -18.58
C GLU A 351 9.98 -0.36 -17.20
N LEU A 352 9.59 0.68 -16.46
CA LEU A 352 8.91 0.52 -15.18
C LEU A 352 7.56 -0.18 -15.36
N TYR A 353 6.82 0.13 -16.43
CA TYR A 353 5.58 -0.57 -16.75
C TYR A 353 5.81 -2.07 -16.98
N LYS A 354 6.89 -2.47 -17.65
CA LYS A 354 7.25 -3.89 -17.80
C LYS A 354 7.57 -4.53 -16.44
N GLU A 355 8.23 -3.80 -15.55
CA GLU A 355 8.52 -4.27 -14.19
C GLU A 355 7.24 -4.47 -13.36
N ILE A 356 6.27 -3.57 -13.45
CA ILE A 356 4.93 -3.73 -12.86
C ILE A 356 4.29 -5.05 -13.30
N LEU A 357 4.30 -5.32 -14.62
CA LEU A 357 3.73 -6.55 -15.16
C LEU A 357 4.50 -7.80 -14.71
N ALA A 358 5.82 -7.73 -14.61
CA ALA A 358 6.64 -8.83 -14.12
C ALA A 358 6.33 -9.17 -12.64
N VAL A 359 6.18 -8.15 -11.79
CA VAL A 359 5.82 -8.32 -10.37
C VAL A 359 4.40 -8.86 -10.21
N ALA A 360 3.46 -8.36 -11.01
CA ALA A 360 2.10 -8.90 -11.09
C ALA A 360 2.10 -10.37 -11.52
N ALA A 361 2.99 -10.77 -12.45
CA ALA A 361 3.14 -12.13 -12.92
C ALA A 361 3.91 -13.06 -11.94
N GLY A 362 4.40 -12.53 -10.81
CA GLY A 362 4.99 -13.32 -9.73
C GLY A 362 6.48 -13.07 -9.47
N LYS A 363 7.12 -12.12 -10.15
CA LYS A 363 8.44 -11.64 -9.72
C LYS A 363 8.31 -11.06 -8.31
N ARG A 364 9.17 -11.50 -7.39
CA ARG A 364 9.21 -10.97 -6.02
C ARG A 364 10.05 -9.70 -5.99
N THR A 365 9.58 -8.68 -5.29
CA THR A 365 10.37 -7.49 -5.01
C THR A 365 11.37 -7.77 -3.88
N LYS A 366 12.38 -6.92 -3.76
CA LYS A 366 13.38 -7.00 -2.67
C LYS A 366 12.73 -6.91 -1.29
N SER A 367 11.70 -6.06 -1.11
CA SER A 367 10.95 -5.98 0.15
C SER A 367 10.29 -7.31 0.52
N GLU A 368 9.76 -8.05 -0.46
CA GLU A 368 9.17 -9.38 -0.23
C GLU A 368 10.23 -10.44 0.11
N ILE A 369 11.43 -10.34 -0.48
CA ILE A 369 12.53 -11.28 -0.23
C ILE A 369 13.04 -11.10 1.20
N TYR A 370 13.26 -9.85 1.63
CA TYR A 370 13.71 -9.52 2.99
C TYR A 370 12.59 -9.53 4.04
N ARG A 371 11.33 -9.69 3.61
CA ARG A 371 10.14 -9.72 4.48
C ARG A 371 9.90 -8.40 5.22
N HIS A 372 10.10 -7.28 4.52
CA HIS A 372 9.63 -5.97 4.95
C HIS A 372 8.10 -5.93 4.81
N TYR A 373 7.41 -6.27 5.89
CA TYR A 373 5.95 -6.33 5.99
C TYR A 373 5.41 -5.42 7.10
N GLU A 374 6.05 -4.26 7.31
CA GLU A 374 5.65 -3.31 8.35
C GLU A 374 4.19 -2.88 8.14
N ALA A 375 3.29 -3.16 9.09
CA ALA A 375 1.84 -2.94 8.95
C ALA A 375 1.04 -2.87 10.26
#